data_AF-A0A836G622-F1
#
_entry.id   AF-A0A836G622-F1
#
_cell.length_a   1.000
_cell.length_b   1.000
_cell.length_c   1.000
_cell.angle_alpha   90.00
_cell.angle_beta   90.00
_cell.angle_gamma   90.00
#
_symmetry.space_group_name_H-M   'P 1'
#
loop_
_entity.id
_entity.type
_entity.pdbx_description
1 polymer ?
#
loop_
_entity_poly.entity_id
_entity_poly.type
_entity_poly.pdbx_seq_one_letter_code
_entity_poly.pdbx_strand_id
1 'polypeptide(L)'
;MKLITSEMDAETEKWQESGSALEENNDIVKRAKNMSSMAFSMYQFTRGEGALKTTQDLFTQAEYFAEEANRLYKVVRQFSYQVRSGRLIRRCRSKER
;
A
#
# COMPACT_ATOMS: atom_id res chain seq x y z
N MET A 1 16.49 0.89 2.54
CA MET A 1 15.19 1.60 2.54
C MET A 1 14.89 2.34 1.24
N LYS A 2 15.81 3.14 0.65
CA LYS A 2 15.59 3.74 -0.69
C LYS A 2 15.24 2.71 -1.79
N LEU A 3 15.81 1.51 -1.73
CA LEU A 3 15.50 0.43 -2.67
C LEU A 3 14.12 -0.20 -2.43
N ILE A 4 13.69 -0.31 -1.17
CA ILE A 4 12.40 -0.91 -0.79
C ILE A 4 11.24 -0.04 -1.25
N THR A 5 11.38 1.29 -1.18
CA THR A 5 10.37 2.20 -1.73
C THR A 5 10.36 2.13 -3.26
N SER A 6 11.52 1.97 -3.91
CA SER A 6 11.62 1.85 -5.37
C SER A 6 10.94 0.60 -5.92
N GLU A 7 11.05 -0.54 -5.25
CA GLU A 7 10.33 -1.76 -5.63
C GLU A 7 8.82 -1.60 -5.47
N MET A 8 8.38 -0.94 -4.40
CA MET A 8 6.98 -0.62 -4.16
C MET A 8 6.43 0.35 -5.21
N ASP A 9 7.17 1.40 -5.55
CA ASP A 9 6.76 2.37 -6.57
C ASP A 9 6.59 1.69 -7.93
N ALA A 10 7.58 0.93 -8.37
CA ALA A 10 7.54 0.18 -9.64
C ALA A 10 6.40 -0.85 -9.68
N GLU A 11 6.10 -1.53 -8.57
CA GLU A 11 4.97 -2.46 -8.51
C GLU A 11 3.64 -1.71 -8.62
N THR A 12 3.50 -0.58 -7.94
CA THR A 12 2.26 0.20 -7.94
C THR A 12 1.99 0.94 -9.26
N GLU A 13 3.01 1.27 -10.05
CA GLU A 13 2.88 1.89 -11.38
C GLU A 13 2.19 0.96 -12.39
N LYS A 14 2.46 -0.34 -12.33
CA LYS A 14 1.80 -1.36 -13.18
C LYS A 14 0.27 -1.37 -13.02
N TRP A 15 -0.20 -1.02 -11.81
CA TRP A 15 -1.63 -0.93 -11.49
C TRP A 15 -2.25 0.43 -11.88
N GLN A 16 -1.45 1.41 -12.30
CA GLN A 16 -1.94 2.71 -12.79
C GLN A 16 -2.03 2.77 -14.32
N GLU A 17 -1.18 2.03 -15.05
CA GLU A 17 -1.19 1.99 -16.52
C GLU A 17 -2.32 1.13 -17.12
N SER A 18 -3.01 0.35 -16.29
CA SER A 18 -4.05 -0.63 -16.70
C SER A 18 -5.41 -0.03 -17.11
N GLY A 19 -5.58 1.30 -17.01
CA GLY A 19 -6.49 2.07 -17.87
C GLY A 19 -7.99 1.73 -17.81
N SER A 20 -8.54 1.25 -16.69
CA SER A 20 -10.00 1.21 -16.54
C SER A 20 -10.46 2.09 -15.38
N ALA A 21 -11.45 2.96 -15.64
CA ALA A 21 -12.06 3.88 -14.68
C ALA A 21 -12.71 3.20 -13.44
N LEU A 22 -12.56 1.88 -13.26
CA LEU A 22 -12.83 1.18 -12.00
C LEU A 22 -11.62 1.17 -11.04
N GLU A 23 -10.41 1.51 -11.51
CA GLU A 23 -9.15 1.41 -10.75
C GLU A 23 -8.83 2.63 -9.89
N GLU A 24 -9.57 3.73 -10.05
CA GLU A 24 -9.49 4.90 -9.15
C GLU A 24 -9.84 4.55 -7.69
N ASN A 25 -10.41 3.35 -7.45
CA ASN A 25 -10.76 2.80 -6.15
C ASN A 25 -9.92 1.57 -5.74
N ASN A 26 -8.67 1.42 -6.22
CA ASN A 26 -7.78 0.38 -5.66
C ASN A 26 -7.20 0.82 -4.31
N ASP A 27 -8.04 0.60 -3.30
CA ASP A 27 -7.82 0.86 -1.89
C ASP A 27 -6.60 0.11 -1.30
N ILE A 28 -6.12 -0.94 -1.97
CA ILE A 28 -4.91 -1.69 -1.57
C ILE A 28 -3.67 -0.93 -2.06
N VAL A 29 -3.62 -0.57 -3.34
CA VAL A 29 -2.49 0.15 -3.95
C VAL A 29 -2.30 1.52 -3.31
N LYS A 30 -3.40 2.26 -3.09
CA LYS A 30 -3.35 3.58 -2.44
C LYS A 30 -2.77 3.50 -1.02
N ARG A 31 -3.24 2.55 -0.21
CA ARG A 31 -2.73 2.37 1.17
C ARG A 31 -1.29 1.87 1.19
N ALA A 32 -0.91 0.98 0.27
CA ALA A 32 0.48 0.54 0.14
C ALA A 32 1.44 1.69 -0.19
N LYS A 33 1.06 2.61 -1.11
CA LYS A 33 1.82 3.83 -1.40
C LYS A 33 1.95 4.72 -0.15
N ASN A 34 0.84 4.99 0.54
CA ASN A 34 0.84 5.80 1.76
C ASN A 34 1.78 5.23 2.83
N MET A 35 1.72 3.91 3.07
CA MET A 35 2.59 3.23 4.02
C MET A 35 4.07 3.31 3.60
N SER A 36 4.37 3.14 2.31
CA SER A 36 5.72 3.28 1.76
C SER A 36 6.29 4.68 2.03
N SER A 37 5.50 5.73 1.77
CA SER A 37 5.89 7.12 2.06
C SER A 37 6.11 7.37 3.55
N MET A 38 5.23 6.86 4.44
CA MET A 38 5.39 7.00 5.89
C MET A 38 6.67 6.32 6.39
N ALA A 39 6.94 5.09 5.93
CA ALA A 39 8.16 4.37 6.27
C ALA A 39 9.41 5.08 5.77
N PHE A 40 9.33 5.73 4.60
CA PHE A 40 10.41 6.55 4.07
C PHE A 40 10.70 7.77 4.95
N SER A 41 9.67 8.48 5.41
CA SER A 41 9.85 9.61 6.34
C SER A 41 10.51 9.18 7.67
N MET A 42 10.10 8.03 8.22
CA MET A 42 10.75 7.46 9.41
C MET A 42 12.21 7.05 9.16
N TYR A 43 12.54 6.57 7.96
CA TYR A 43 13.93 6.30 7.57
C TYR A 43 14.76 7.58 7.39
N GLN A 44 14.19 8.64 6.82
CA GLN A 44 14.89 9.93 6.71
C GLN A 44 15.25 10.48 8.11
N PHE A 45 14.36 10.31 9.10
CA PHE A 45 14.63 10.68 10.48
C PHE A 45 15.89 9.99 11.04
N THR A 46 16.11 8.70 10.75
CA THR A 46 17.33 8.00 11.23
C THR A 46 18.62 8.54 10.62
N ARG A 47 18.51 9.33 9.54
CA ARG A 47 19.62 10.03 8.89
C ARG A 47 19.72 11.51 9.28
N GLY A 48 18.81 12.00 10.13
CA GLY A 48 18.69 13.43 10.45
C GLY A 48 18.15 14.28 9.29
N GLU A 49 17.51 13.67 8.30
CA GLU A 49 16.89 14.33 7.15
C GLU A 49 15.36 14.27 7.25
N GLY A 50 14.64 15.09 6.47
CA GLY A 50 13.19 15.00 6.33
C GLY A 50 12.37 15.90 7.27
N ALA A 51 11.07 15.63 7.34
CA ALA A 51 10.10 16.49 8.05
C ALA A 51 10.00 16.22 9.56
N LEU A 52 10.37 15.01 10.00
CA LEU A 52 10.36 14.62 11.41
C LEU A 52 11.63 15.17 12.08
N LYS A 53 11.47 15.96 13.16
CA LYS A 53 12.61 16.60 13.84
C LYS A 53 12.80 16.09 15.25
N THR A 54 11.72 15.69 15.91
CA THR A 54 11.75 15.20 17.29
C THR A 54 11.43 13.72 17.35
N THR A 55 11.92 13.04 18.40
CA THR A 55 11.55 11.65 18.67
C THR A 55 10.05 11.51 18.93
N GLN A 56 9.39 12.55 19.44
CA GLN A 56 7.94 12.58 19.59
C GLN A 56 7.25 12.51 18.22
N ASP A 57 7.70 13.28 17.23
CA ASP A 57 7.15 13.22 15.86
C ASP A 57 7.35 11.82 15.26
N LEU A 58 8.48 11.17 15.54
CA LEU A 58 8.74 9.80 15.09
C LEU A 58 7.72 8.81 15.68
N PHE A 59 7.42 8.90 16.98
CA PHE A 59 6.45 8.01 17.62
C PHE A 59 5.03 8.26 17.09
N THR A 60 4.62 9.52 16.95
CA THR A 60 3.35 9.88 16.33
C THR A 60 3.26 9.33 14.90
N GLN A 61 4.34 9.42 14.12
CA GLN A 61 4.38 8.86 12.77
C GLN A 61 4.29 7.34 12.77
N ALA A 62 4.87 6.66 13.77
CA ALA A 62 4.76 5.22 13.93
C ALA A 62 3.33 4.78 14.27
N GLU A 63 2.59 5.57 15.05
CA GLU A 63 1.16 5.34 15.32
C GLU A 63 0.33 5.41 14.04
N TYR A 64 0.53 6.46 13.22
CA TYR A 64 -0.13 6.57 11.92
C TYR A 64 0.24 5.42 10.98
N PHE A 65 1.50 4.99 10.97
CA PHE A 65 1.95 3.85 10.18
C PHE A 65 1.23 2.55 10.59
N ALA A 66 1.09 2.31 11.89
CA ALA A 66 0.37 1.14 12.41
C ALA A 66 -1.14 1.20 12.11
N GLU A 67 -1.75 2.39 12.15
CA GLU A 67 -3.15 2.57 11.79
C GLU A 67 -3.40 2.27 10.29
N GLU A 68 -2.54 2.81 9.42
CA GLU A 68 -2.66 2.59 7.97
C GLU A 68 -2.43 1.10 7.61
N ALA A 69 -1.52 0.42 8.30
CA ALA A 69 -1.31 -1.03 8.20
C ALA A 69 -2.57 -1.84 8.55
N ASN A 70 -3.26 -1.46 9.63
CA ASN A 70 -4.52 -2.10 10.03
C ASN A 70 -5.64 -1.90 9.00
N ARG A 71 -5.71 -0.72 8.37
CA ARG A 71 -6.68 -0.44 7.30
C ARG A 71 -6.39 -1.30 6.07
N LEU A 72 -5.12 -1.41 5.66
CA LEU A 72 -4.69 -2.28 4.57
C LEU A 72 -5.06 -3.75 4.85
N TYR A 73 -4.77 -4.25 6.05
CA TYR A 73 -5.11 -5.62 6.46
C TYR A 73 -6.60 -5.93 6.31
N LYS A 74 -7.49 -5.02 6.74
CA LYS A 74 -8.95 -5.20 6.61
C LYS A 74 -9.37 -5.40 5.16
N VAL A 75 -8.85 -4.59 4.24
CA VAL A 75 -9.19 -4.66 2.82
C VAL A 75 -8.64 -5.92 2.15
N VAL A 76 -7.38 -6.27 2.42
CA VAL A 76 -6.79 -7.51 1.91
C VAL A 76 -7.56 -8.74 2.41
N ARG A 77 -7.96 -8.74 3.68
CA ARG A 77 -8.77 -9.81 4.27
C ARG A 77 -10.14 -9.92 3.60
N GLN A 78 -10.82 -8.80 3.36
CA GLN A 78 -12.10 -8.78 2.65
C GLN A 78 -11.95 -9.31 1.21
N PHE A 79 -10.89 -8.89 0.52
CA PHE A 79 -10.57 -9.38 -0.83
C PHE A 79 -10.35 -10.91 -0.83
N SER A 80 -9.62 -11.46 0.14
CA SER A 80 -9.42 -12.90 0.30
C SER A 80 -10.75 -13.68 0.41
N TYR A 81 -11.73 -13.16 1.16
CA TYR A 81 -13.06 -13.77 1.25
C TYR A 81 -13.83 -13.74 -0.08
N GLN A 82 -13.70 -12.68 -0.86
CA GLN A 82 -14.32 -12.60 -2.19
C GLN A 82 -13.73 -13.63 -3.17
N VAL A 83 -12.42 -13.88 -3.11
CA VAL A 83 -11.76 -14.92 -3.89
C VAL A 83 -12.25 -16.31 -3.50
N ARG A 84 -12.29 -16.62 -2.19
CA ARG A 84 -12.74 -17.93 -1.69
C ARG A 84 -14.23 -18.21 -1.91
N SER A 85 -15.04 -17.16 -2.01
CA SER A 85 -16.47 -17.25 -2.34
C SER A 85 -16.75 -17.51 -3.83
N GLY A 86 -15.72 -17.73 -4.66
CA GLY A 86 -15.86 -18.09 -6.08
C GLY A 86 -16.27 -16.95 -7.02
N ARG A 87 -16.55 -15.74 -6.50
CA ARG A 87 -16.92 -14.57 -7.33
C ARG A 87 -15.81 -14.12 -8.28
N LEU A 88 -14.55 -14.24 -7.87
CA LEU A 88 -13.39 -13.87 -8.70
C LEU A 88 -12.79 -15.05 -9.49
N ILE A 89 -12.98 -16.29 -9.05
CA ILE A 89 -12.49 -17.50 -9.77
C ILE A 89 -13.14 -17.63 -11.17
N ARG A 90 -14.39 -17.18 -11.33
CA ARG A 90 -15.04 -17.14 -12.66
C ARG A 90 -14.39 -16.14 -13.62
N ARG A 91 -13.74 -15.08 -13.12
CA ARG A 91 -13.12 -14.04 -13.95
C ARG A 91 -11.70 -14.41 -14.41
N CYS A 92 -10.94 -15.15 -13.59
CA CYS A 92 -9.66 -15.73 -14.03
C CYS A 92 -9.86 -16.81 -15.10
N ARG A 93 -10.84 -17.72 -14.95
CA ARG A 93 -11.09 -18.78 -15.95
C ARG A 93 -11.60 -18.28 -17.31
N SER A 94 -12.05 -17.03 -17.41
CA SER A 94 -12.53 -16.43 -18.65
C SER A 94 -11.48 -15.58 -19.37
N LYS A 95 -10.32 -15.31 -18.74
CA LYS A 95 -9.15 -14.70 -19.40
C LYS A 95 -8.18 -15.74 -19.98
N GLU A 96 -8.48 -17.02 -19.77
CA GLU A 96 -7.66 -18.17 -20.20
C GLU A 96 -8.37 -19.06 -21.24
N ARG A 97 -9.37 -18.49 -21.95
CA ARG A 97 -9.94 -19.02 -23.18
C ARG A 97 -9.98 -17.94 -24.24
#